data_AF-A0A561PN85-F1
#
_entry.id   AF-A0A561PN85-F1
#
_cell.length_a   1.000
_cell.length_b   1.000
_cell.length_c   1.000
_cell.angle_alpha   90.00
_cell.angle_beta   90.00
_cell.angle_gamma   90.00
#
_symmetry.space_group_name_H-M   'P 1'
#
loop_
_entity.id
_entity.type
_entity.pdbx_description
1 polymer ?
#
loop_
_entity_poly.entity_id
_entity_poly.type
_entity_poly.pdbx_seq_one_letter_code
_entity_poly.pdbx_strand_id
1 'polypeptide(L)'
;MLDRDFCEFLEFELCKAFANAENNDIKSLWCDGILLAVTADSYSQKHINDNRQATLKAFIGTDGQSEYDLILKFGNKALSRYARQLDIKHCIPIQHKINWFNIDVEKKKIEIQLD
;
A
#
# COMPACT_ATOMS: atom_id res chain seq x y z
N MET A 1 3.96 -10.07 -7.65
CA MET A 1 3.30 -9.19 -8.64
C MET A 1 2.32 -8.29 -7.88
N LEU A 2 1.60 -7.40 -8.55
CA LEU A 2 0.44 -6.72 -7.94
C LEU A 2 -0.79 -7.54 -8.33
N ASP A 3 -1.22 -8.38 -7.40
CA ASP A 3 -2.32 -9.32 -7.56
C ASP A 3 -3.17 -9.32 -6.27
N ARG A 4 -4.21 -10.15 -6.25
CA ARG A 4 -5.09 -10.27 -5.08
C ARG A 4 -4.31 -10.69 -3.83
N ASP A 5 -3.39 -11.65 -3.95
CA ASP A 5 -2.58 -12.11 -2.83
C ASP A 5 -1.70 -11.00 -2.24
N PHE A 6 -1.16 -10.11 -3.09
CA PHE A 6 -0.43 -8.93 -2.63
C PHE A 6 -1.35 -7.96 -1.88
N CYS A 7 -2.55 -7.71 -2.40
CA CYS A 7 -3.53 -6.84 -1.75
C CYS A 7 -3.94 -7.37 -0.37
N GLU A 8 -4.28 -8.66 -0.27
CA GLU A 8 -4.64 -9.32 0.99
C GLU A 8 -3.47 -9.31 1.99
N PHE A 9 -2.24 -9.52 1.51
CA PHE A 9 -1.05 -9.42 2.35
C PHE A 9 -0.81 -7.98 2.86
N LEU A 10 -0.99 -6.99 1.99
CA LEU A 10 -0.78 -5.58 2.33
C LEU A 10 -1.85 -5.08 3.30
N GLU A 11 -3.11 -5.49 3.14
CA GLU A 11 -4.20 -5.21 4.06
C GLU A 11 -3.86 -5.70 5.47
N PHE A 12 -3.42 -6.96 5.60
CA PHE A 12 -3.03 -7.54 6.87
C PHE A 12 -1.86 -6.79 7.52
N GLU A 13 -0.83 -6.41 6.76
CA GLU A 13 0.29 -5.65 7.29
C GLU A 13 -0.09 -4.21 7.67
N LEU A 14 -1.01 -3.56 6.94
CA LEU A 14 -1.54 -2.24 7.31
C LEU A 14 -2.33 -2.30 8.62
N CYS A 15 -3.20 -3.29 8.79
CA CYS A 15 -3.95 -3.49 10.05
C CYS A 15 -3.01 -3.64 11.25
N LYS A 16 -1.93 -4.43 11.12
CA LYS A 16 -0.90 -4.53 12.16
C LYS A 16 -0.18 -3.21 12.38
N ALA A 17 0.15 -2.49 11.31
CA ALA A 17 0.88 -1.24 11.39
C ALA A 17 0.07 -0.16 12.12
N PHE A 18 -1.22 -0.06 11.83
CA PHE A 18 -2.14 0.83 12.52
C PHE A 18 -2.25 0.47 14.00
N ALA A 19 -2.45 -0.80 14.33
CA ALA A 19 -2.54 -1.24 15.73
C ALA A 19 -1.28 -0.91 16.57
N ASN A 20 -0.11 -0.83 15.92
CA ASN A 20 1.17 -0.48 16.54
C ASN A 20 1.55 1.01 16.40
N ALA A 21 0.70 1.85 15.79
CA ALA A 21 0.98 3.26 15.62
C ALA A 21 0.95 4.00 16.97
N GLU A 22 1.83 5.00 17.12
CA GLU A 22 1.88 5.86 18.30
C GLU A 22 0.70 6.85 18.35
N ASN A 23 0.17 7.24 17.18
CA ASN A 23 -0.97 8.12 17.07
C ASN A 23 -2.29 7.35 17.27
N ASN A 24 -3.07 7.76 18.28
CA ASN A 24 -4.35 7.14 18.62
C ASN A 24 -5.38 7.20 17.47
N ASP A 25 -5.36 8.25 16.65
CA ASP A 25 -6.29 8.37 15.52
C ASP A 25 -6.00 7.28 14.49
N ILE A 26 -4.72 7.05 14.19
CA ILE A 26 -4.27 5.98 13.27
C ILE A 26 -4.50 4.61 13.90
N LYS A 27 -4.30 4.48 15.21
CA LYS A 27 -4.46 3.21 15.94
C LYS A 27 -5.89 2.68 15.93
N SER A 28 -6.87 3.57 15.80
CA SER A 28 -8.28 3.21 15.67
C SER A 28 -8.68 2.76 14.25
N LEU A 29 -7.80 2.94 13.26
CA LEU A 29 -8.07 2.56 11.88
C LEU A 29 -7.82 1.08 11.64
N TRP A 30 -8.62 0.53 10.74
CA TRP A 30 -8.42 -0.80 10.16
C TRP A 30 -8.60 -0.71 8.65
N CYS A 31 -7.95 -1.61 7.94
CA CYS A 31 -8.09 -1.76 6.50
C CYS A 31 -8.95 -3.00 6.23
N ASP A 32 -10.07 -2.83 5.54
CA ASP A 32 -11.05 -3.89 5.25
C ASP A 32 -10.97 -4.39 3.79
N GLY A 33 -9.99 -3.88 3.04
CA GLY A 33 -9.77 -4.30 1.67
C GLY A 33 -8.88 -3.36 0.88
N ILE A 34 -8.14 -3.93 -0.07
CA ILE A 34 -7.36 -3.18 -1.07
C ILE A 34 -7.74 -3.66 -2.46
N LEU A 35 -8.17 -2.74 -3.31
CA LEU A 35 -8.49 -2.98 -4.70
C LEU A 35 -7.42 -2.39 -5.60
N LEU A 36 -7.02 -3.18 -6.61
CA LEU A 36 -6.26 -2.66 -7.74
C LEU A 36 -7.07 -1.54 -8.38
N ALA A 37 -6.41 -0.46 -8.81
CA ALA A 37 -7.09 0.66 -9.43
C ALA A 37 -7.91 0.21 -10.65
N VAL A 38 -8.96 0.96 -10.94
CA VAL A 38 -9.94 0.61 -12.00
C VAL A 38 -9.29 0.63 -13.39
N THR A 39 -8.23 1.43 -13.57
CA THR A 39 -7.49 1.50 -14.82
C THR A 39 -6.25 0.61 -14.76
N ALA A 40 -6.24 -0.46 -15.56
CA ALA A 40 -5.10 -1.39 -15.69
C ALA A 40 -3.77 -0.68 -16.01
N ASP A 41 -3.84 0.49 -16.65
CA ASP A 41 -2.66 1.29 -16.98
C ASP A 41 -1.91 1.80 -15.76
N SER A 42 -2.61 2.13 -14.66
CA SER A 42 -2.06 2.75 -13.46
C SER A 42 -1.17 1.83 -12.60
N TYR A 43 -1.22 0.52 -12.88
CA TYR A 43 -0.33 -0.47 -12.28
C TYR A 43 0.33 -1.34 -13.35
N SER A 44 0.40 -0.88 -14.60
CA SER A 44 1.15 -1.58 -15.65
C SER A 44 2.67 -1.50 -15.40
N GLN A 45 3.43 -2.48 -15.90
CA GLN A 45 4.90 -2.45 -15.80
C GLN A 45 5.51 -1.18 -16.39
N LYS A 46 4.95 -0.70 -17.51
CA LYS A 46 5.39 0.55 -18.13
C LYS A 46 5.14 1.74 -17.20
N HIS A 47 3.92 1.87 -16.68
CA HIS A 47 3.58 2.98 -15.78
C HIS A 47 4.43 2.98 -14.51
N ILE A 48 4.61 1.82 -13.87
CA ILE A 48 5.41 1.69 -12.66
C ILE A 48 6.90 1.98 -12.95
N ASN A 49 7.42 1.56 -14.10
CA ASN A 49 8.79 1.88 -14.48
C ASN A 49 9.00 3.38 -14.72
N ASP A 50 8.05 4.05 -15.35
CA ASP A 50 8.14 5.47 -15.71
C ASP A 50 7.88 6.39 -14.51
N ASN A 51 6.90 6.04 -13.66
CA ASN A 51 6.43 6.89 -12.56
C ASN A 51 6.95 6.46 -11.18
N ARG A 52 7.48 5.24 -11.07
CA ARG A 52 7.93 4.61 -9.81
C ARG A 52 6.85 4.52 -8.73
N GLN A 53 5.60 4.54 -9.15
CA GLN A 53 4.46 4.42 -8.26
C GLN A 53 3.30 3.72 -8.94
N ALA A 54 2.41 3.16 -8.12
CA ALA A 54 1.10 2.69 -8.53
C ALA A 54 0.05 3.26 -7.58
N THR A 55 -1.12 3.59 -8.13
CA THR A 55 -2.27 4.00 -7.34
C THR A 55 -3.23 2.82 -7.23
N LEU A 56 -3.73 2.60 -6.02
CA LEU A 56 -4.71 1.58 -5.65
C LEU A 56 -5.80 2.26 -4.81
N LYS A 57 -6.88 1.53 -4.54
CA LYS A 57 -7.89 1.95 -3.57
C LYS A 57 -7.77 1.09 -2.32
N ALA A 58 -7.74 1.72 -1.16
CA ALA A 58 -7.84 1.04 0.13
C ALA A 58 -9.13 1.45 0.82
N PHE A 59 -9.77 0.52 1.51
CA PHE A 59 -10.92 0.78 2.36
C PHE A 59 -10.40 0.84 3.79
N ILE A 60 -10.24 2.07 4.29
CA ILE A 60 -9.65 2.35 5.61
C ILE A 60 -10.63 3.21 6.38
N GLY A 61 -11.00 2.82 7.59
CA GLY A 61 -11.88 3.61 8.43
C GLY A 61 -11.97 3.02 9.82
N THR A 62 -12.78 3.61 10.70
CA THR A 62 -13.22 2.96 11.94
C THR A 62 -14.40 2.02 11.68
N ASP A 63 -15.08 2.18 10.55
CA ASP A 63 -16.19 1.37 10.07
C ASP A 63 -15.85 0.55 8.81
N GLY A 64 -14.62 0.67 8.29
CA GLY A 64 -14.16 0.00 7.06
C GLY A 64 -14.75 0.56 5.77
N GLN A 65 -15.58 1.61 5.80
CA GLN A 65 -16.33 2.06 4.61
C GLN A 65 -15.69 3.25 3.88
N SER A 66 -14.68 3.87 4.46
CA SER A 66 -14.05 5.03 3.85
C SER A 66 -13.03 4.62 2.78
N GLU A 67 -13.23 5.11 1.56
CA GLU A 67 -12.28 4.94 0.45
C GLU A 67 -11.09 5.88 0.60
N TYR A 68 -9.88 5.32 0.48
CA TYR A 68 -8.61 6.01 0.49
C TYR A 68 -7.84 5.74 -0.80
N ASP A 69 -7.18 6.76 -1.31
CA ASP A 69 -6.19 6.61 -2.37
C ASP A 69 -4.90 6.04 -1.77
N LEU A 70 -4.55 4.82 -2.16
CA LEU A 70 -3.33 4.15 -1.75
C LEU A 70 -2.26 4.31 -2.83
N ILE A 71 -1.17 4.99 -2.51
CA ILE A 71 -0.02 5.13 -3.40
C ILE A 71 1.09 4.19 -2.94
N LEU A 72 1.36 3.17 -3.75
CA LEU A 72 2.56 2.35 -3.63
C LEU A 72 3.72 3.04 -4.32
N LYS A 73 4.72 3.46 -3.56
CA LYS A 73 6.00 3.97 -4.08
C LYS A 73 6.99 2.83 -4.18
N PHE A 74 7.53 2.62 -5.38
CA PHE A 74 8.45 1.52 -5.64
C PHE A 74 9.90 1.99 -5.46
N GLY A 75 10.56 1.45 -4.44
CA GLY A 75 12.01 1.54 -4.30
C GLY A 75 12.75 0.72 -5.37
N ASN A 76 14.08 0.83 -5.38
CA ASN A 76 14.91 0.22 -6.42
C ASN A 76 14.76 -1.31 -6.47
N LYS A 77 14.60 -1.97 -5.31
CA LYS A 77 14.46 -3.44 -5.25
C LYS A 77 13.06 -3.85 -5.70
N ALA A 78 12.02 -3.14 -5.26
CA ALA A 78 10.64 -3.36 -5.70
C ALA A 78 10.50 -3.17 -7.22
N LEU A 79 11.06 -2.09 -7.78
CA LEU A 79 11.08 -1.86 -9.23
C LEU A 79 11.72 -3.01 -9.99
N SER A 80 12.93 -3.42 -9.58
CA SER A 80 13.65 -4.51 -10.23
C SER A 80 12.87 -5.83 -10.21
N ARG A 81 12.24 -6.15 -9.07
CA ARG A 81 11.42 -7.37 -8.93
C ARG A 81 10.12 -7.28 -9.74
N TYR A 82 9.47 -6.12 -9.73
CA TYR A 82 8.23 -5.88 -10.46
C TYR A 82 8.43 -5.97 -11.99
N ALA A 83 9.51 -5.39 -12.51
CA ALA A 83 9.89 -5.50 -13.92
C ALA A 83 10.12 -6.95 -14.36
N ARG A 84 10.57 -7.81 -13.44
CA ARG A 84 10.80 -9.25 -13.65
C ARG A 84 9.58 -10.12 -13.33
N GLN A 85 8.43 -9.52 -13.02
CA GLN A 85 7.21 -10.22 -12.60
C GLN A 85 7.41 -11.12 -11.37
N LEU A 86 8.38 -10.78 -10.51
CA LEU A 86 8.62 -11.51 -9.28
C LEU A 86 7.67 -11.05 -8.19
N ASP A 87 7.60 -11.85 -7.12
CA ASP A 87 6.85 -11.46 -5.93
C ASP A 87 7.49 -10.24 -5.26
N ILE A 88 6.68 -9.21 -5.01
CA ILE A 88 7.07 -7.94 -4.35
C ILE A 88 6.57 -7.86 -2.91
N LYS A 89 5.86 -8.87 -2.38
CA LYS A 89 5.44 -8.93 -0.96
C LYS A 89 6.63 -8.75 -0.01
N HIS A 90 7.79 -9.32 -0.37
CA HIS A 90 9.05 -9.17 0.36
C HIS A 90 9.70 -7.78 0.30
N CYS A 91 9.13 -6.83 -0.45
CA CYS A 91 9.56 -5.44 -0.48
C CYS A 91 8.74 -4.55 0.46
N ILE A 92 7.67 -5.05 1.06
CA ILE A 92 6.95 -4.36 2.14
C ILE A 92 7.83 -4.46 3.39
N PRO A 93 8.23 -3.34 4.00
CA PRO A 93 9.06 -3.37 5.20
C PRO A 93 8.31 -3.99 6.37
N ILE A 94 8.86 -5.05 6.96
CA ILE A 94 8.25 -5.73 8.10
C ILE A 94 8.77 -5.09 9.41
N GLN A 95 7.84 -4.50 10.15
CA GLN A 95 7.81 -4.27 11.62
C GLN A 95 8.92 -3.43 12.31
N HIS A 96 10.05 -3.12 11.67
CA HIS A 96 11.14 -2.37 12.33
C HIS A 96 11.58 -1.07 11.66
N LYS A 97 11.05 -0.74 10.48
CA LYS A 97 11.23 0.59 9.89
C LYS A 97 10.09 1.49 10.35
N ILE A 98 10.40 2.47 11.19
CA ILE A 98 9.51 3.60 11.46
C ILE A 98 9.31 4.35 10.12
N ASN A 99 8.07 4.74 9.80
CA ASN A 99 7.67 5.53 8.60
C ASN A 99 7.67 4.83 7.23
N TRP A 100 7.44 3.52 7.15
CA TRP A 100 7.24 2.86 5.85
C TRP A 100 5.88 3.17 5.21
N PHE A 101 4.94 3.71 5.98
CA PHE A 101 3.69 4.27 5.49
C PHE A 101 3.46 5.67 6.07
N ASN A 102 2.69 6.46 5.33
CA ASN A 102 2.20 7.77 5.77
C ASN A 102 0.71 7.85 5.42
N ILE A 103 -0.12 8.26 6.37
CA ILE A 103 -1.57 8.37 6.17
C ILE A 103 -2.03 9.80 6.47
N ASP A 104 -2.79 10.36 5.52
CA ASP A 104 -3.46 11.64 5.62
C ASP A 104 -4.97 11.37 5.63
N VAL A 105 -5.54 11.36 6.83
CA VAL A 105 -6.96 11.05 7.08
C VAL A 105 -7.87 12.13 6.49
N GLU A 106 -7.43 13.40 6.50
CA GLU A 106 -8.21 14.51 5.92
C GLU A 106 -8.31 14.41 4.41
N LYS A 107 -7.19 14.09 3.74
CA LYS A 107 -7.15 13.91 2.29
C LYS A 107 -7.56 12.51 1.83
N LYS A 108 -7.88 11.60 2.76
CA LYS A 108 -8.15 10.18 2.51
C LYS A 108 -7.08 9.54 1.62
N LYS A 109 -5.82 9.73 2.01
CA LYS A 109 -4.68 9.27 1.23
C LYS A 109 -3.72 8.49 2.11
N ILE A 110 -3.25 7.36 1.62
CA ILE A 110 -2.17 6.60 2.26
C ILE A 110 -1.06 6.37 1.25
N GLU A 111 0.18 6.57 1.69
CA GLU A 111 1.37 6.34 0.89
C GLU A 111 2.21 5.25 1.56
N ILE A 112 2.67 4.30 0.77
CA ILE A 112 3.44 3.14 1.24
C ILE A 112 4.73 3.07 0.45
N GLN A 113 5.84 3.01 1.18
CA GLN A 113 7.17 2.93 0.59
C GLN A 113 7.65 1.48 0.57
N LEU A 114 7.76 0.92 -0.63
CA LEU A 114 8.41 -0.38 -0.86
C LEU A 114 9.93 -0.17 -1.00
N ASP A 115 10.72 -1.12 -0.49
CA ASP A 115 12.19 -1.16 -0.69
C ASP A 115 12.57 -1.62 -2.11
#